data_AF-A0A158B504-F1
#
_entry.id   AF-A0A158B504-F1
#
_cell.length_a   1.000
_cell.length_b   1.000
_cell.length_c   1.000
_cell.angle_alpha   90.00
_cell.angle_beta   90.00
_cell.angle_gamma   90.00
#
_symmetry.space_group_name_H-M   'P 1'
#
loop_
_entity.id
_entity.type
_entity.pdbx_description
1 polymer ?
#
loop_
_entity_poly.entity_id
_entity_poly.type
_entity_poly.pdbx_seq_one_letter_code
_entity_poly.pdbx_strand_id
1 'polypeptide(L)'
;MNRRKHRLTDARRLALTDADIAHLRLVIESSVRDDHPALPPAYWRRRLKKLVSDGNLLPTQLQQIDELLERLGPDASEDNT
;
A
#
# COMPACT_ATOMS: atom_id res chain seq x y z
N MET A 1 -19.60 -2.16 28.88
CA MET A 1 -18.13 -2.02 28.93
C MET A 1 -17.40 -2.33 27.59
N ASN A 2 -18.07 -2.42 26.43
CA ASN A 2 -17.45 -2.96 25.19
C ASN A 2 -16.99 -1.95 24.13
N ARG A 3 -17.40 -0.67 24.21
CA ARG A 3 -17.08 0.33 23.17
C ARG A 3 -15.61 0.78 23.17
N ARG A 4 -14.95 0.77 24.33
CA ARG A 4 -13.53 1.19 24.46
C ARG A 4 -12.57 0.16 23.87
N LYS A 5 -12.83 -1.14 24.06
CA LYS A 5 -11.98 -2.23 23.55
C LYS A 5 -12.00 -2.31 22.01
N HIS A 6 -13.17 -2.09 21.40
CA HIS A 6 -13.32 -2.08 19.94
C HIS A 6 -12.51 -0.93 19.32
N ARG A 7 -12.71 0.31 19.82
CA ARG A 7 -11.95 1.48 19.35
C ARG A 7 -10.44 1.37 19.50
N LEU A 8 -9.95 0.75 20.59
CA LEU A 8 -8.51 0.51 20.78
C LEU A 8 -7.95 -0.50 19.78
N THR A 9 -8.76 -1.49 19.40
CA THR A 9 -8.40 -2.47 18.36
C THR A 9 -8.37 -1.81 16.99
N ASP A 10 -9.33 -0.92 16.71
CA ASP A 10 -9.40 -0.17 15.45
C ASP A 10 -8.24 0.82 15.33
N ALA A 11 -7.97 1.62 16.37
CA ALA A 11 -6.85 2.57 16.37
C ALA A 11 -5.49 1.86 16.20
N ARG A 12 -5.31 0.70 16.83
CA ARG A 12 -4.10 -0.11 16.67
C ARG A 12 -3.96 -0.65 15.24
N ARG A 13 -5.06 -1.11 14.65
CA ARG A 13 -5.07 -1.58 13.24
C ARG A 13 -4.69 -0.45 12.29
N LEU A 14 -5.28 0.74 12.48
CA LEU A 14 -4.97 1.91 11.68
C LEU A 14 -3.49 2.31 11.77
N ALA A 15 -2.92 2.33 12.98
CA ALA A 15 -1.51 2.63 13.17
C ALA A 15 -0.57 1.58 12.53
N LEU A 16 -0.97 0.31 12.52
CA LEU A 16 -0.23 -0.74 11.83
C LEU A 16 -0.29 -0.56 10.31
N THR A 17 -1.45 -0.18 9.77
CA THR A 17 -1.59 0.14 8.35
C THR A 17 -0.73 1.35 7.97
N ASP A 18 -0.72 2.42 8.77
CA ASP A 18 0.14 3.59 8.52
C ASP A 18 1.62 3.20 8.48
N ALA A 19 2.06 2.34 9.41
CA ALA A 19 3.42 1.83 9.44
C ALA A 19 3.75 0.95 8.22
N ASP A 20 2.82 0.10 7.76
CA ASP A 20 2.99 -0.73 6.56
C ASP A 20 3.06 0.14 5.30
N ILE A 21 2.21 1.17 5.17
CA ILE A 21 2.27 2.13 4.06
C ILE A 21 3.60 2.89 4.06
N ALA A 22 4.06 3.37 5.22
CA ALA A 22 5.35 4.05 5.35
C ALA A 22 6.52 3.13 4.94
N HIS A 23 6.47 1.86 5.34
CA HIS A 23 7.47 0.86 4.94
C HIS A 23 7.43 0.60 3.43
N LEU A 24 6.24 0.39 2.85
CA LEU A 24 6.06 0.17 1.42
C LEU A 24 6.58 1.36 0.60
N ARG A 25 6.35 2.59 1.05
CA ARG A 25 6.88 3.79 0.39
C ARG A 25 8.39 3.75 0.25
N LEU A 26 9.11 3.41 1.33
CA LEU A 26 10.56 3.33 1.33
C LEU A 26 11.08 2.23 0.40
N VAL A 27 10.49 1.04 0.49
CA VAL A 27 10.94 -0.12 -0.31
C VAL A 27 10.62 0.06 -1.79
N ILE A 28 9.43 0.59 -2.13
CA ILE A 28 9.06 0.91 -3.51
C ILE A 28 9.99 1.99 -4.07
N GLU A 29 10.29 3.04 -3.30
CA GLU A 29 11.20 4.08 -3.77
C GLU A 29 12.61 3.54 -4.03
N SER A 30 13.12 2.67 -3.16
CA SER A 30 14.38 1.98 -3.38
C SER A 30 14.32 1.10 -4.64
N SER A 31 13.22 0.38 -4.82
CA SER A 31 13.02 -0.54 -5.94
C SER A 31 12.87 0.17 -7.29
N VAL A 32 12.32 1.39 -7.32
CA VAL A 32 12.16 2.18 -8.56
C VAL A 32 13.48 2.84 -8.99
N ARG A 33 14.38 3.11 -8.05
CA ARG A 33 15.71 3.67 -8.33
C ARG A 33 16.75 2.61 -8.71
N ASP A 34 16.45 1.35 -8.42
CA ASP A 34 17.32 0.22 -8.72
C ASP A 34 17.05 -0.26 -10.15
N ASP A 35 18.11 -0.45 -10.94
CA ASP A 35 18.02 -0.99 -12.30
C ASP A 35 17.69 -2.50 -12.28
N HIS A 36 17.99 -3.19 -11.16
CA HIS A 36 17.75 -4.61 -10.96
C HIS A 36 17.05 -4.89 -9.62
N PRO A 37 15.82 -4.38 -9.42
CA PRO A 37 15.13 -4.51 -8.15
C PRO A 37 14.81 -5.97 -7.85
N ALA A 38 14.95 -6.35 -6.58
CA ALA A 38 14.62 -7.70 -6.12
C ALA A 38 13.15 -8.10 -6.41
N LEU A 39 12.25 -7.11 -6.52
CA LEU A 39 10.84 -7.32 -6.83
C LEU A 39 10.39 -6.35 -7.94
N PRO A 40 9.68 -6.85 -8.97
CA PRO A 40 9.24 -5.99 -10.08
C PRO A 40 8.10 -5.05 -9.65
N PRO A 41 7.91 -3.91 -10.34
CA PRO A 41 6.80 -2.97 -10.08
C PRO A 41 5.41 -3.63 -10.03
N ALA A 42 5.17 -4.64 -10.87
CA ALA A 42 3.91 -5.40 -10.90
C ALA A 42 3.62 -6.14 -9.58
N TYR A 43 4.65 -6.60 -8.86
CA TYR A 43 4.49 -7.22 -7.55
C TYR A 43 4.00 -6.21 -6.52
N TRP A 44 4.61 -5.02 -6.48
CA TRP A 44 4.22 -3.94 -5.58
C TRP A 44 2.80 -3.47 -5.84
N ARG A 45 2.42 -3.32 -7.11
CA ARG A 45 1.03 -2.98 -7.51
C ARG A 45 0.02 -4.00 -6.97
N ARG A 46 0.30 -5.29 -7.11
CA ARG A 46 -0.57 -6.36 -6.57
C ARG A 46 -0.69 -6.29 -5.06
N ARG A 47 0.41 -5.99 -4.36
CA ARG A 47 0.44 -5.85 -2.91
C ARG A 47 -0.39 -4.65 -2.43
N LEU A 48 -0.26 -3.49 -3.08
CA LEU A 48 -1.04 -2.29 -2.78
C LEU A 48 -2.54 -2.52 -3.03
N LYS A 49 -2.91 -3.12 -4.18
CA LYS A 49 -4.31 -3.51 -4.47
C LYS A 49 -4.89 -4.45 -3.41
N LYS A 50 -4.08 -5.38 -2.88
CA LYS A 50 -4.49 -6.25 -1.77
C LYS A 50 -4.77 -5.47 -0.49
N LEU A 51 -3.91 -4.49 -0.16
CA LEU A 51 -4.10 -3.63 1.01
C LEU A 51 -5.42 -2.84 0.93
N VAL A 52 -5.77 -2.35 -0.27
CA VAL A 52 -7.06 -1.69 -0.53
C VAL A 52 -8.24 -2.66 -0.35
N SER A 53 -8.09 -3.90 -0.83
CA SER A 53 -9.13 -4.93 -0.72
C SER A 53 -9.41 -5.38 0.72
N ASP A 54 -8.49 -5.18 1.67
CA ASP A 54 -8.67 -5.58 3.08
C ASP A 54 -9.63 -4.64 3.86
N GLY A 55 -10.09 -3.54 3.25
CA GLY A 55 -11.35 -2.86 3.60
C GLY A 55 -11.38 -2.03 4.89
N ASN A 56 -10.23 -1.68 5.48
CA ASN A 56 -10.14 -0.89 6.72
C ASN A 56 -9.15 0.28 6.60
N LEU A 57 -9.28 1.06 5.53
CA LEU A 57 -8.40 2.19 5.25
C LEU A 57 -9.09 3.51 5.49
N LEU A 58 -8.37 4.44 6.11
CA LEU A 58 -8.76 5.85 6.16
C LEU A 58 -8.58 6.49 4.78
N PRO A 59 -9.31 7.60 4.49
CA PRO A 59 -9.12 8.35 3.25
C PRO A 59 -7.67 8.79 3.01
N THR A 60 -6.95 9.15 4.07
CA THR A 60 -5.53 9.51 4.00
C THR A 60 -4.65 8.32 3.62
N GLN A 61 -4.97 7.12 4.12
CA GLN A 61 -4.24 5.90 3.79
C GLN A 61 -4.49 5.48 2.34
N LEU A 62 -5.73 5.62 1.87
CA LEU A 62 -6.08 5.40 0.46
C LEU A 62 -5.31 6.36 -0.45
N GLN A 63 -5.30 7.66 -0.13
CA GLN A 63 -4.54 8.65 -0.89
C GLN A 63 -3.05 8.31 -0.96
N GLN A 64 -2.45 7.88 0.16
CA GLN A 64 -1.04 7.46 0.19
C GLN A 64 -0.79 6.23 -0.69
N ILE A 65 -1.73 5.28 -0.74
CA ILE A 65 -1.62 4.10 -1.59
C ILE A 65 -1.76 4.49 -3.07
N ASP A 66 -2.67 5.39 -3.40
CA ASP A 66 -2.86 5.89 -4.76
C ASP A 66 -1.59 6.61 -5.26
N GLU A 67 -0.96 7.47 -4.43
CA GLU A 67 0.33 8.09 -4.74
C GLU A 67 1.42 7.04 -5.04
N LEU A 68 1.43 5.92 -4.31
CA LEU A 68 2.38 4.83 -4.55
C LEU A 68 2.08 4.08 -5.84
N LEU A 69 0.80 3.89 -6.19
CA LEU A 69 0.39 3.26 -7.44
C LEU A 69 0.77 4.12 -8.65
N GLU A 70 0.58 5.44 -8.57
CA GLU A 70 1.01 6.39 -9.61
C GLU A 70 2.53 6.34 -9.82
N ARG A 71 3.30 6.24 -8.73
CA ARG A 71 4.77 6.18 -8.80
C ARG A 71 5.30 4.91 -9.44
N LEU A 72 4.56 3.81 -9.37
CA LEU A 72 4.89 2.55 -10.07
C LEU A 72 4.61 2.63 -11.58
N GLY A 73 4.01 3.72 -12.06
CA GLY A 73 3.65 3.92 -13.45
C GLY A 73 2.44 3.07 -13.89
N PRO A 74 2.14 3.05 -15.20
CA PRO A 74 1.04 2.26 -15.74
C PRO A 74 1.25 0.76 -15.54
N ASP A 75 0.16 0.00 -15.53
CA ASP A 75 0.23 -1.46 -15.54
C ASP A 75 0.70 -1.89 -16.93
N ALA A 76 1.99 -2.18 -17.09
CA ALA A 76 2.57 -2.70 -18.34
C ALA A 76 2.00 -4.07 -18.77
N SER A 77 0.94 -4.53 -18.10
CA SER A 77 0.16 -5.72 -18.43
C SER A 77 -1.01 -5.42 -19.40
N GLU A 78 -1.26 -4.16 -19.78
CA GLU A 78 -2.36 -3.77 -20.68
C GLU A 78 -1.94 -3.48 -22.14
N ASP A 79 -0.73 -3.88 -22.54
CA ASP A 79 -0.31 -3.93 -23.96
C ASP A 79 -0.40 -5.37 -24.49
N ASN A 80 -1.63 -5.90 -24.63
CA ASN A 80 -1.92 -7.01 -25.53
C ASN A 80 -3.42 -7.10 -25.82
N THR A 81 -3.93 -6.23 -26.69
CA THR A 81 -5.10 -6.51 -27.54
C THR A 81 -4.97 -5.74 -28.84
#